data_AF-A0A1V4VUB3-F1
#
_entry.id   AF-A0A1V4VUB3-F1
#
_cell.length_a   1.000
_cell.length_b   1.000
_cell.length_c   1.000
_cell.angle_alpha   90.00
_cell.angle_beta   90.00
_cell.angle_gamma   90.00
#
_symmetry.space_group_name_H-M   'P 1'
#
loop_
_entity.id
_entity.type
_entity.pdbx_description
1 polymer ?
#
loop_
_entity_poly.entity_id
_entity_poly.type
_entity_poly.pdbx_seq_one_letter_code
_entity_poly.pdbx_strand_id
1 'polypeptide(L)'
;MKPFAKKFYKSKAWQDCRDAFFKSRFGLCERCGAGGVIVHHKTKLTPGNINDPSVSLSWDNLEVLCQACHNKEHGLSSTSADTMFDAFGNLIHRYPPGSKYE
;
A
#
# COMPACT_ATOMS: atom_id res chain seq x y z
N MET A 1 3.04 8.48 1.01
CA MET A 1 1.97 8.74 2.00
C MET A 1 1.40 10.15 1.78
N LYS A 2 0.08 10.31 1.76
CA LYS A 2 -0.57 11.62 1.54
C LYS A 2 -0.49 12.51 2.81
N PRO A 3 -0.38 13.86 2.69
CA PRO A 3 -0.20 14.76 3.84
C PRO A 3 -1.27 14.62 4.94
N PHE A 4 -2.55 14.49 4.56
CA PHE A 4 -3.66 14.39 5.53
C PHE A 4 -3.54 13.18 6.47
N ALA A 5 -2.87 12.11 6.03
CA ALA A 5 -2.78 10.87 6.78
C ALA A 5 -1.53 10.78 7.67
N LYS A 6 -0.61 11.74 7.57
CA LYS A 6 0.68 11.69 8.29
C LYS A 6 0.51 11.59 9.81
N LYS A 7 -0.43 12.36 10.38
CA LYS A 7 -0.71 12.34 11.82
C LYS A 7 -1.30 11.00 12.27
N PHE A 8 -2.27 10.48 11.52
CA PHE A 8 -2.92 9.20 11.79
C PHE A 8 -1.91 8.04 11.78
N TYR A 9 -1.12 7.89 10.71
CA TYR A 9 -0.17 6.79 10.60
C TYR A 9 1.01 6.87 11.59
N LYS A 10 1.24 8.04 12.19
CA LYS A 10 2.20 8.23 13.29
C LYS A 10 1.56 8.14 14.68
N SER A 11 0.24 8.01 14.76
CA SER A 11 -0.45 7.93 16.05
C SER A 11 -0.16 6.60 16.75
N LYS A 12 -0.18 6.62 18.08
CA LYS A 12 -0.07 5.39 18.88
C LYS A 12 -1.25 4.45 18.65
N ALA A 13 -2.46 4.99 18.49
CA ALA A 13 -3.67 4.22 18.23
C ALA A 13 -3.55 3.36 16.96
N TRP A 14 -3.05 3.93 15.85
CA TRP A 14 -2.79 3.17 14.63
C TRP A 14 -1.70 2.12 14.83
N GLN A 15 -0.57 2.46 15.46
CA GLN A 15 0.53 1.52 15.67
C GLN A 15 0.11 0.31 16.51
N ASP A 16 -0.61 0.55 17.62
CA ASP A 16 -1.11 -0.51 18.49
C ASP A 16 -2.15 -1.39 17.76
N CYS A 17 -3.10 -0.77 17.05
CA CYS A 17 -4.10 -1.47 16.25
C CYS A 17 -3.46 -2.35 15.17
N ARG A 18 -2.52 -1.77 14.40
CA ARG A 18 -1.77 -2.45 13.33
C ARG A 18 -1.02 -3.66 13.88
N ASP A 19 -0.28 -3.48 14.97
CA ASP A 19 0.56 -4.53 15.53
C ASP A 19 -0.28 -5.66 16.14
N ALA A 20 -1.40 -5.33 16.80
CA ALA A 20 -2.35 -6.31 17.32
C ALA A 20 -3.03 -7.10 16.19
N PHE A 21 -3.51 -6.41 15.16
CA PHE A 21 -4.14 -7.05 14.00
C PHE A 21 -3.16 -7.98 13.27
N PHE A 22 -1.93 -7.51 13.00
CA PHE A 22 -0.89 -8.30 12.35
C PHE A 22 -0.58 -9.59 13.11
N LYS A 23 -0.44 -9.52 14.44
CA LYS A 23 -0.23 -10.70 15.30
C LYS A 23 -1.43 -11.65 15.28
N SER A 24 -2.65 -11.13 15.27
CA SER A 24 -3.87 -11.96 15.20
C SER A 24 -3.99 -12.77 13.91
N ARG A 25 -3.31 -12.33 12.84
CA ARG A 25 -3.23 -13.01 11.54
C ARG A 25 -1.94 -13.83 11.38
N PHE A 26 -1.21 -14.04 12.47
CA PHE A 26 0.07 -14.76 12.49
C PHE A 26 1.12 -14.18 11.52
N GLY A 27 0.99 -12.89 11.15
CA GLY A 27 1.83 -12.25 10.15
C GLY A 27 1.72 -12.87 8.75
N LEU A 28 0.65 -13.60 8.44
CA LEU A 28 0.43 -14.23 7.15
C LEU A 28 -0.41 -13.34 6.24
N CYS A 29 -0.07 -13.33 4.96
CA CYS A 29 -0.85 -12.67 3.91
C CYS A 29 -2.22 -13.34 3.80
N GLU A 30 -3.29 -12.59 4.03
CA GLU A 30 -4.67 -13.10 4.02
C GLU A 30 -5.16 -13.47 2.60
N ARG A 31 -4.43 -13.07 1.55
CA ARG A 31 -4.78 -13.40 0.15
C ARG A 31 -4.05 -14.63 -0.40
N CYS A 32 -2.82 -14.91 0.04
CA CYS A 32 -2.01 -16.00 -0.53
C CYS A 32 -1.30 -16.90 0.47
N GLY A 33 -1.39 -16.62 1.78
CA GLY A 33 -0.75 -17.40 2.83
C GLY A 33 0.77 -17.21 2.98
N ALA A 34 1.43 -16.44 2.10
CA ALA A 34 2.84 -16.09 2.25
C ALA A 34 3.10 -15.16 3.44
N GLY A 35 4.37 -14.89 3.77
CA GLY A 35 4.71 -13.88 4.77
C GLY A 35 4.14 -12.49 4.44
N GLY A 36 3.36 -11.94 5.35
CA GLY A 36 2.82 -10.59 5.28
C GLY A 36 3.84 -9.54 5.72
N VAL A 37 3.81 -8.37 5.10
CA VAL A 37 4.72 -7.26 5.43
C VAL A 37 3.99 -5.94 5.66
N ILE A 38 2.71 -5.85 5.26
CA ILE A 38 1.91 -4.62 5.34
C ILE A 38 0.53 -4.97 5.88
N VAL A 39 0.02 -4.17 6.85
CA VAL A 39 -1.41 -4.12 7.15
C VAL A 39 -2.03 -3.06 6.26
N HIS A 40 -3.00 -3.47 5.46
CA HIS A 40 -3.64 -2.68 4.41
C HIS A 40 -5.09 -2.38 4.79
N HIS A 41 -5.55 -1.15 4.50
CA HIS A 41 -6.96 -0.78 4.61
C HIS A 41 -7.72 -1.18 3.33
N LYS A 42 -8.69 -2.10 3.44
CA LYS A 42 -9.54 -2.55 2.32
C LYS A 42 -10.34 -1.39 1.72
N THR A 43 -10.97 -0.59 2.58
CA THR A 43 -11.59 0.68 2.23
C THR A 43 -10.57 1.79 2.44
N LYS A 44 -10.23 2.49 1.35
CA LYS A 44 -9.23 3.56 1.35
C LYS A 44 -9.59 4.68 2.33
N LEU A 45 -8.60 5.09 3.11
CA LEU A 45 -8.73 6.28 3.95
C LEU A 45 -8.76 7.55 3.10
N THR A 46 -9.66 8.45 3.46
CA THR A 46 -9.89 9.77 2.89
C THR A 46 -9.85 10.81 4.02
N PRO A 47 -9.73 12.11 3.70
CA PRO A 47 -9.86 13.14 4.72
C PRO A 47 -11.20 13.08 5.50
N GLY A 48 -12.26 12.57 4.88
CA GLY A 48 -13.59 12.48 5.49
C GLY A 48 -13.79 11.30 6.45
N ASN A 49 -13.04 10.20 6.30
CA ASN A 49 -13.23 9.00 7.13
C ASN A 49 -12.05 8.69 8.07
N ILE A 50 -10.90 9.37 7.92
CA ILE A 50 -9.68 9.00 8.66
C ILE A 50 -9.79 9.18 10.18
N ASN A 51 -10.66 10.07 10.65
CA ASN A 51 -10.88 10.32 12.06
C ASN A 51 -12.00 9.47 12.68
N ASP A 52 -12.68 8.65 11.88
CA ASP A 52 -13.71 7.72 12.36
C ASP A 52 -13.05 6.36 12.71
N PRO A 53 -12.94 5.98 13.99
CA PRO A 53 -12.31 4.72 14.39
C PRO A 53 -13.04 3.48 13.86
N SER A 54 -14.34 3.57 13.58
CA SER A 54 -15.12 2.49 12.98
C SER A 54 -14.71 2.18 11.53
N VAL A 55 -13.94 3.08 10.91
CA VAL A 55 -13.32 2.89 9.59
C VAL A 55 -11.81 2.74 9.69
N SER A 56 -11.15 3.64 10.43
CA SER A 56 -9.69 3.76 10.41
C SER A 56 -8.97 2.72 11.28
N LEU A 57 -9.64 2.22 12.32
CA LEU A 57 -9.13 1.22 13.27
C LEU A 57 -9.97 -0.08 13.29
N SER A 58 -10.97 -0.19 12.42
CA SER A 58 -11.81 -1.39 12.33
C SER A 58 -11.06 -2.55 11.70
N TRP A 59 -10.98 -3.67 12.42
CA TRP A 59 -10.31 -4.89 11.97
C TRP A 59 -10.96 -5.48 10.72
N ASP A 60 -12.28 -5.28 10.53
CA ASP A 60 -12.98 -5.73 9.34
C ASP A 60 -12.50 -4.99 8.08
N ASN A 61 -12.03 -3.75 8.26
CA ASN A 61 -11.45 -2.93 7.21
C ASN A 61 -9.94 -3.14 7.02
N LEU A 62 -9.31 -4.06 7.75
CA LEU A 62 -7.88 -4.37 7.63
C LEU A 62 -7.66 -5.73 6.99
N GLU A 63 -6.52 -5.86 6.30
CA GLU A 63 -5.97 -7.15 5.88
C GLU A 63 -4.43 -7.13 5.92
N VAL A 64 -3.80 -8.25 6.29
CA VAL A 64 -2.35 -8.42 6.17
C VAL A 64 -2.03 -8.87 4.74
N LEU A 65 -1.11 -8.16 4.07
CA LEU A 65 -0.69 -8.48 2.70
C LEU A 65 0.83 -8.64 2.60
N CYS A 66 1.26 -9.57 1.74
CA CYS A 66 2.60 -9.57 1.20
C CYS A 66 2.77 -8.43 0.17
N GLN A 67 4.01 -8.05 -0.14
CA GLN A 67 4.28 -6.95 -1.07
C GLN A 67 3.63 -7.16 -2.44
N ALA A 68 3.65 -8.39 -2.97
CA ALA A 68 3.07 -8.72 -4.27
C ALA A 68 1.55 -8.54 -4.30
N CYS A 69 0.84 -9.02 -3.28
CA CYS A 69 -0.61 -8.84 -3.16
C CYS A 69 -0.98 -7.37 -2.94
N HIS A 70 -0.21 -6.64 -2.14
CA HIS A 70 -0.42 -5.19 -1.94
C HIS A 70 -0.22 -4.40 -3.25
N ASN A 71 0.80 -4.72 -4.05
CA ASN A 71 1.04 -4.03 -5.32
C ASN A 71 -0.07 -4.30 -6.35
N LYS A 72 -0.61 -5.53 -6.38
CA LYS A 72 -1.76 -5.88 -7.23
C LYS A 72 -3.00 -5.04 -6.89
N GLU A 73 -3.22 -4.73 -5.62
CA GLU A 73 -4.34 -3.88 -5.17
C GLU A 73 -4.20 -2.42 -5.62
N HIS A 74 -3.02 -1.82 -5.45
CA HIS A 74 -2.81 -0.41 -5.81
C HIS A 74 -2.54 -0.17 -7.30
N GLY A 75 -2.42 -1.23 -8.10
CA GLY A 75 -2.16 -1.14 -9.54
C GLY A 75 -0.88 -0.36 -9.89
N LEU A 76 0.10 -0.34 -8.98
CA LEU A 76 1.31 0.45 -9.18
C LEU A 76 2.33 -0.33 -9.99
N SER A 77 2.64 0.21 -11.18
CA SER A 77 3.92 -0.03 -11.81
C SER A 77 5.04 0.39 -10.83
N SER A 78 6.09 -0.42 -10.70
CA SER A 78 7.31 -0.04 -9.97
C SER A 78 8.14 1.01 -10.73
N THR A 79 7.58 1.57 -11.79
CA THR A 79 8.23 2.53 -12.67
C THR A 79 7.49 3.86 -12.64
N SER A 80 8.22 4.95 -12.89
CA SER A 80 7.62 6.26 -13.14
C SER A 80 6.86 6.26 -14.47
N ALA A 81 6.12 7.34 -14.75
CA ALA A 81 5.46 7.52 -16.04
C ALA A 81 6.42 7.37 -17.23
N ASP A 82 7.68 7.79 -17.03
CA ASP A 82 8.70 7.86 -18.07
C ASP A 82 9.62 6.63 -18.11
N THR A 83 9.39 5.61 -17.28
CA THR A 83 10.25 4.43 -17.21
C THR A 83 9.45 3.12 -17.33
N MET A 84 10.09 2.08 -17.85
CA MET A 84 9.56 0.72 -17.92
C MET A 84 10.70 -0.30 -17.82
N PHE A 85 10.37 -1.58 -17.58
CA PHE A 85 11.35 -2.66 -17.69
C PHE A 85 11.36 -3.21 -19.12
N ASP A 86 12.54 -3.41 -19.69
CA ASP A 86 12.69 -4.14 -20.95
C ASP A 86 12.51 -5.66 -20.75
N ALA A 87 12.60 -6.44 -21.84
CA ALA A 87 12.46 -7.90 -21.80
C ALA A 87 13.54 -8.61 -20.96
N PHE A 88 14.64 -7.93 -20.64
CA PHE A 88 15.73 -8.43 -19.83
C PHE A 88 15.65 -7.96 -18.36
N GLY A 89 14.63 -7.15 -18.03
CA GLY A 89 14.43 -6.61 -16.69
C GLY A 89 15.25 -5.36 -16.39
N ASN A 90 15.84 -4.70 -17.38
CA ASN A 90 16.53 -3.43 -17.19
C ASN A 90 15.53 -2.28 -17.11
N LEU A 91 15.75 -1.33 -16.21
CA LEU A 91 14.96 -0.10 -16.14
C LEU A 91 15.38 0.85 -17.28
N ILE A 92 14.49 1.09 -18.23
CA ILE A 92 14.70 1.96 -19.39
C ILE A 92 13.72 3.12 -19.39
N HIS A 93 14.06 4.21 -20.09
CA HIS A 93 13.08 5.25 -20.38
C HIS A 93 12.05 4.76 -21.40
N ARG A 94 10.78 5.07 -21.16
CA ARG A 94 9.67 4.70 -22.06
C ARG A 94 9.80 5.42 -23.41
N TYR A 95 10.43 6.59 -23.42
CA TYR A 95 10.68 7.39 -24.60
C TYR A 95 12.17 7.76 -24.72
N PRO A 96 12.73 7.86 -25.94
CA PRO A 96 14.12 8.29 -26.13
C PRO A 96 14.39 9.67 -25.50
N PRO A 97 15.58 9.94 -24.95
CA PRO A 97 15.95 11.27 -24.48
C PRO A 97 15.79 12.29 -25.62
N GLY A 98 14.84 13.22 -25.48
CA GLY A 98 14.59 14.28 -26.46
C GLY A 98 13.32 14.16 -27.30
N SER A 99 12.52 13.08 -27.16
CA SER A 99 11.18 13.04 -27.79
C SER A 99 10.18 13.88 -26.97
N LYS A 100 10.26 15.20 -27.10
CA LYS A 100 9.12 16.05 -26.79
C LYS A 100 8.13 15.87 -27.94
N TYR A 101 6.97 15.28 -27.67
CA TYR A 101 5.84 15.41 -28.58
C TYR A 101 5.18 16.76 -28.29
N GLU A 102 5.00 17.57 -29.35
CA GLU A 102 4.10 18.73 -29.39
C GLU A 102 2.66 18.34 -29.04
#